data_AF-A0A946CT13-F1
#
_entry.id   AF-A0A946CT13-F1
#
_cell.length_a   1.000
_cell.length_b   1.000
_cell.length_c   1.000
_cell.angle_alpha   90.00
_cell.angle_beta   90.00
_cell.angle_gamma   90.00
#
_symmetry.space_group_name_H-M   'P 1'
#
loop_
_entity.id
_entity.type
_entity.pdbx_description
1 polymer ?
#
loop_
_entity_poly.entity_id
_entity_poly.type
_entity_poly.pdbx_seq_one_letter_code
_entity_poly.pdbx_strand_id
1 'polypeptide(L)'
;FGAFFPSSTKSSATPAALDVLRQLSASGITIPVVAIGGITLNNAQELLNCGLCTLAIINSLFGVDDVESRARAWVNFYDQFKSGLD
;
A
#
# COMPACT_ATOMS: atom_id res chain seq x y z
N PHE A 1 -11.35 0.92 -9.12
CA PHE A 1 -10.94 0.87 -7.70
C PHE A 1 -10.72 2.27 -7.18
N GLY A 2 -10.68 2.46 -5.86
CA GLY A 2 -10.33 3.74 -5.26
C GLY A 2 -9.41 3.54 -4.07
N ALA A 3 -9.71 4.15 -2.93
CA ALA A 3 -8.82 4.15 -1.78
C ALA A 3 -9.03 2.93 -0.87
N PHE A 4 -7.95 2.22 -0.51
CA PHE A 4 -8.03 1.09 0.43
C PHE A 4 -8.24 1.54 1.88
N PHE A 5 -7.77 2.74 2.22
CA PHE A 5 -8.00 3.36 3.52
C PHE A 5 -8.39 4.85 3.35
N PRO A 6 -9.09 5.45 4.31
CA PRO A 6 -9.42 6.88 4.29
C PRO A 6 -8.17 7.77 4.21
N SER A 7 -8.26 8.91 3.53
CA SER A 7 -7.16 9.88 3.44
C SER A 7 -7.69 11.31 3.40
N SER A 8 -6.89 12.25 3.92
CA SER A 8 -7.15 13.70 3.81
C SER A 8 -6.83 14.26 2.42
N THR A 9 -5.98 13.59 1.64
CA THR A 9 -5.56 14.05 0.29
C THR A 9 -6.70 13.98 -0.73
N LYS A 10 -7.56 12.97 -0.64
CA LYS A 10 -8.74 12.78 -1.49
C LYS A 10 -9.89 12.23 -0.65
N SER A 11 -10.60 13.13 0.03
CA SER A 11 -11.69 12.78 0.96
C SER A 11 -12.91 12.16 0.29
N SER A 12 -13.13 12.43 -1.01
CA SER A 12 -14.25 11.90 -1.80
C SER A 12 -13.91 10.63 -2.59
N ALA A 13 -12.80 9.96 -2.28
CA ALA A 13 -12.40 8.74 -2.98
C ALA A 13 -13.37 7.59 -2.70
N THR A 14 -13.78 6.86 -3.74
CA THR A 14 -14.55 5.61 -3.60
C THR A 14 -13.73 4.58 -2.81
N PRO A 15 -14.26 3.95 -1.76
CA PRO A 15 -13.55 2.90 -1.04
C PRO A 15 -13.26 1.68 -1.93
N ALA A 16 -12.08 1.09 -1.79
CA ALA A 16 -11.72 -0.19 -2.38
C ALA A 16 -11.80 -1.29 -1.31
N ALA A 17 -12.46 -2.40 -1.62
CA ALA A 17 -12.48 -3.57 -0.74
C ALA A 17 -11.15 -4.32 -0.84
N LEU A 18 -10.59 -4.70 0.31
CA LEU A 18 -9.35 -5.48 0.37
C LEU A 18 -9.41 -6.79 -0.43
N ASP A 19 -10.60 -7.42 -0.45
CA ASP A 19 -10.82 -8.70 -1.12
C ASP A 19 -10.54 -8.66 -2.64
N VAL A 20 -10.64 -7.47 -3.25
CA VAL A 20 -10.24 -7.26 -4.65
C VAL A 20 -8.79 -7.72 -4.89
N LEU A 21 -7.86 -7.43 -3.97
CA LEU A 21 -6.46 -7.79 -4.15
C LEU A 21 -6.28 -9.31 -4.13
N ARG A 22 -7.02 -10.01 -3.26
CA ARG A 22 -7.00 -11.48 -3.18
C ARG A 22 -7.57 -12.11 -4.44
N GLN A 23 -8.70 -11.59 -4.93
CA GLN A 23 -9.33 -12.03 -6.18
C GLN A 23 -8.39 -11.83 -7.37
N LEU A 24 -7.74 -10.67 -7.47
CA LEU A 24 -6.77 -10.39 -8.53
C LEU A 24 -5.57 -11.33 -8.45
N SER A 25 -5.00 -11.54 -7.25
CA SER A 25 -3.89 -12.49 -7.07
C SER A 25 -4.27 -13.92 -7.45
N ALA A 26 -5.51 -14.35 -7.22
CA ALA A 26 -6.01 -15.68 -7.58
C ALA A 26 -6.40 -15.80 -9.07
N SER A 27 -6.63 -14.68 -9.76
CA SER A 27 -7.13 -14.66 -11.15
C SER A 27 -6.10 -15.05 -12.22
N GLY A 28 -4.82 -15.17 -11.86
CA GLY A 28 -3.74 -15.44 -12.83
C GLY A 28 -3.37 -14.25 -13.71
N ILE A 29 -3.88 -13.05 -13.41
CA ILE A 29 -3.47 -11.81 -14.08
C ILE A 29 -2.00 -11.53 -13.75
N THR A 30 -1.22 -11.18 -14.77
CA THR A 30 0.23 -10.90 -14.66
C THR A 30 0.58 -9.42 -14.74
N ILE A 31 -0.41 -8.54 -14.95
CA ILE A 31 -0.16 -7.09 -14.95
C ILE A 31 0.13 -6.61 -13.53
N PRO A 32 1.07 -5.65 -13.35
CA PRO A 32 1.36 -5.12 -12.03
C PRO A 32 0.13 -4.45 -11.39
N VAL A 33 -0.18 -4.83 -10.15
CA VAL A 33 -1.26 -4.23 -9.35
C VAL A 33 -0.64 -3.25 -8.36
N VAL A 34 -1.24 -2.06 -8.25
CA VAL A 34 -0.81 -1.01 -7.31
C VAL A 34 -1.95 -0.65 -6.37
N ALA A 35 -1.76 -0.86 -5.07
CA ALA A 35 -2.67 -0.43 -4.03
C ALA A 35 -2.39 1.03 -3.63
N ILE A 36 -3.43 1.84 -3.48
CA ILE A 36 -3.33 3.27 -3.15
C ILE A 36 -4.43 3.72 -2.19
N GLY A 37 -4.17 4.81 -1.46
CA GLY A 37 -5.17 5.54 -0.68
C GLY A 37 -5.11 5.22 0.81
N GLY A 38 -4.76 6.24 1.61
CA GLY A 38 -4.72 6.16 3.07
C GLY A 38 -3.70 5.17 3.66
N ILE A 39 -2.75 4.71 2.84
CA ILE A 39 -1.76 3.71 3.23
C ILE A 39 -0.71 4.35 4.15
N THR A 40 -0.39 3.67 5.23
CA THR A 40 0.60 4.03 6.26
C THR A 40 1.43 2.80 6.64
N LEU A 41 2.56 3.00 7.31
CA LEU A 41 3.38 1.87 7.81
C LEU A 41 2.60 0.90 8.71
N ASN A 42 1.56 1.39 9.39
CA ASN A 42 0.76 0.59 10.33
C ASN A 42 -0.25 -0.35 9.62
N ASN A 43 -0.67 -0.04 8.39
CA ASN A 43 -1.69 -0.80 7.66
C ASN A 43 -1.20 -1.36 6.32
N ALA A 44 0.01 -1.02 5.89
CA ALA A 44 0.59 -1.47 4.63
C ALA A 44 0.70 -3.00 4.54
N GLN A 45 0.99 -3.67 5.66
CA GLN A 45 1.17 -5.12 5.66
C GLN A 45 -0.11 -5.89 5.30
N GLU A 46 -1.28 -5.35 5.64
CA GLU A 46 -2.57 -5.96 5.30
C GLU A 46 -2.77 -6.07 3.78
N LEU A 47 -2.34 -5.05 3.03
CA LEU A 47 -2.40 -5.03 1.57
C LEU A 47 -1.39 -5.99 0.95
N LEU A 48 -0.15 -5.95 1.45
CA LEU A 48 0.94 -6.79 0.93
C LEU A 48 0.66 -8.30 1.16
N ASN A 49 0.03 -8.65 2.27
CA ASN A 49 -0.39 -10.02 2.57
C ASN A 49 -1.49 -10.55 1.62
N CYS A 50 -2.14 -9.68 0.83
CA CYS A 50 -3.17 -10.11 -0.13
C CYS A 50 -2.59 -10.64 -1.46
N GLY A 51 -1.27 -10.60 -1.64
CA GLY A 51 -0.58 -11.15 -2.81
C GLY A 51 0.11 -10.08 -3.65
N LEU A 52 0.15 -10.28 -4.96
CA LEU A 52 0.92 -9.46 -5.90
C LEU A 52 0.39 -8.02 -5.98
N CYS A 53 0.85 -7.15 -5.08
CA CYS A 53 0.64 -5.71 -5.20
C CYS A 53 1.84 -4.89 -4.76
N THR A 54 1.99 -3.71 -5.34
CA THR A 54 2.92 -2.65 -4.92
C THR A 54 2.13 -1.53 -4.24
N LEU A 55 2.75 -0.74 -3.38
CA LEU A 55 2.08 0.36 -2.66
C LEU A 55 2.39 1.72 -3.30
N ALA A 56 1.38 2.57 -3.44
CA ALA A 56 1.52 3.97 -3.79
C ALA A 56 1.07 4.86 -2.62
N ILE A 57 1.96 5.75 -2.18
CA ILE A 57 1.78 6.61 -1.00
C ILE A 57 2.06 8.08 -1.33
N ILE A 58 1.34 8.99 -0.65
CA ILE A 58 1.60 10.44 -0.73
C ILE A 58 1.70 11.01 0.69
N ASN A 59 0.59 11.16 1.40
CA ASN A 59 0.60 11.80 2.73
C ASN A 59 1.45 11.04 3.75
N SER A 60 1.54 9.71 3.65
CA SER A 60 2.41 8.94 4.55
C SER A 60 3.90 9.13 4.28
N LEU A 61 4.29 9.71 3.13
CA LEU A 61 5.66 10.09 2.81
C LEU A 61 5.90 11.59 3.09
N PHE A 62 5.04 12.46 2.55
CA PHE A 62 5.24 13.91 2.56
C PHE A 62 4.54 14.65 3.71
N GLY A 63 3.67 13.99 4.48
CA GLY A 63 2.91 14.61 5.56
C GLY A 63 3.65 14.69 6.91
N VAL A 64 4.99 14.67 6.87
CA VAL A 64 5.87 14.76 8.04
C VAL A 64 7.01 15.73 7.76
N ASP A 65 7.64 16.26 8.80
CA ASP A 65 8.71 17.25 8.67
C ASP A 65 9.98 16.66 8.02
N ASP A 66 10.36 15.43 8.41
CA ASP A 66 11.53 14.72 7.87
C ASP A 66 11.10 13.65 6.87
N VAL A 67 11.00 14.06 5.60
CA VAL A 67 10.62 13.20 4.48
C VAL A 67 11.68 12.13 4.19
N GLU A 68 12.95 12.42 4.42
CA GLU A 68 14.06 11.50 4.14
C GLU A 68 14.06 10.32 5.12
N SER A 69 13.91 10.62 6.41
CA SER A 69 13.73 9.60 7.45
C SER A 69 12.48 8.77 7.19
N ARG A 70 11.39 9.40 6.75
CA ARG A 70 10.17 8.68 6.37
C ARG A 70 10.36 7.77 5.16
N ALA A 71 11.09 8.22 4.13
CA ALA A 71 11.43 7.39 2.98
C ALA A 71 12.25 6.17 3.39
N ARG A 72 13.27 6.35 4.24
CA ARG A 72 14.05 5.24 4.81
C ARG A 72 13.17 4.24 5.57
N ALA A 73 12.23 4.72 6.39
CA ALA A 73 11.32 3.85 7.12
C ALA A 73 10.46 2.98 6.17
N TRP A 74 10.01 3.55 5.05
CA TRP A 74 9.28 2.80 4.01
C TRP A 74 10.14 1.77 3.30
N VAL A 75 11.39 2.12 2.95
CA VAL A 75 12.34 1.16 2.36
C VAL A 75 12.61 0.01 3.32
N ASN A 76 12.96 0.30 4.58
CA ASN A 76 13.22 -0.71 5.60
C ASN A 76 12.01 -1.62 5.83
N PHE A 77 10.80 -1.05 5.91
CA PHE A 77 9.57 -1.83 6.04
C PHE A 77 9.39 -2.78 4.86
N TYR A 78 9.60 -2.31 3.63
CA TYR A 78 9.40 -3.11 2.44
C TYR A 78 10.46 -4.20 2.27
N ASP A 79 11.71 -3.91 2.62
CA ASP A 79 12.80 -4.89 2.63
C ASP A 79 12.55 -5.99 3.66
N GLN A 80 12.12 -5.63 4.88
CA GLN A 80 11.72 -6.60 5.91
C GLN A 80 10.56 -7.49 5.45
N PHE A 81 9.55 -6.90 4.80
CA PHE A 81 8.45 -7.68 4.24
C PHE A 81 8.93 -8.68 3.18
N LYS A 82 9.82 -8.26 2.27
CA LYS A 82 10.38 -9.15 1.24
C LYS A 82 11.21 -10.28 1.81
N SER A 83 12.09 -10.00 2.78
CA SER A 83 12.93 -11.02 3.42
C SER A 83 12.13 -12.07 4.20
N GLY A 84 10.87 -11.79 4.56
CA GLY A 84 9.97 -12.76 5.18
C GLY A 84 9.21 -13.66 4.19
N LEU A 85 9.43 -13.49 2.88
CA LEU A 85 8.82 -14.32 1.82
C LEU A 85 9.75 -15.43 1.31
N ASP A 86 11.03 -15.41 1.72
CA ASP A 86 12.04 -16.44 1.45
C ASP A 86 11.97 -17.57 2.50
#